data_AF-A0A6P2BZD6-F1
#
_entry.id   AF-A0A6P2BZD6-F1
#
_cell.length_a   1.000
_cell.length_b   1.000
_cell.length_c   1.000
_cell.angle_alpha   90.00
_cell.angle_beta   90.00
_cell.angle_gamma   90.00
#
_symmetry.space_group_name_H-M   'P 1'
#
loop_
_entity.id
_entity.type
_entity.pdbx_description
1 polymer ?
#
loop_
_entity_poly.entity_id
_entity_poly.type
_entity_poly.pdbx_seq_one_letter_code
_entity_poly.pdbx_strand_id
1 'polypeptide(L)'
;MTSVVLELMLIGAAVALDPLPLTAFLVVLPSARGARKGAAFVLGWLVSLAIVVTITVLATGNNPPKPATAPSLAALAVKIVLGVILVRIAFKHIRARGRPKPPKKPPRWQAQVDSMSPWFALALAPTLQPWVLIGAGAATVVEAKLSSWESFLALGLYCVLASSSYLAMEIYAIVRPDESKALLAACRTWLDARMDQVIIAGCLIIGLWFIGNSLYLIFS
;
A
#
# COMPACT_ATOMS: atom_id res chain seq x y z
N MET A 1 -14.64 -11.56 -13.52
CA MET A 1 -13.75 -12.05 -12.45
C MET A 1 -12.28 -11.75 -12.73
N THR A 2 -11.77 -12.00 -13.94
CA THR A 2 -10.36 -11.73 -14.31
C THR A 2 -9.94 -10.26 -14.14
N SER A 3 -10.80 -9.30 -14.48
CA SER A 3 -10.54 -7.85 -14.32
C SER A 3 -10.38 -7.42 -12.85
N VAL A 4 -11.24 -7.94 -11.96
CA VAL A 4 -11.22 -7.64 -10.52
C VAL A 4 -9.95 -8.19 -9.86
N VAL A 5 -9.58 -9.44 -10.17
CA VAL A 5 -8.36 -10.05 -9.63
C VAL A 5 -7.12 -9.27 -10.07
N LEU A 6 -7.04 -8.90 -11.35
CA LEU A 6 -5.93 -8.10 -11.85
C LEU A 6 -5.87 -6.72 -11.20
N GLU A 7 -7.00 -6.04 -11.03
CA GLU A 7 -7.08 -4.77 -10.30
C GLU A 7 -6.55 -4.91 -8.87
N LEU A 8 -7.01 -5.91 -8.12
CA LEU A 8 -6.57 -6.14 -6.74
C LEU A 8 -5.09 -6.50 -6.67
N MET A 9 -4.58 -7.25 -7.63
CA MET A 9 -3.15 -7.55 -7.72
C MET A 9 -2.32 -6.28 -7.97
N LEU A 10 -2.76 -5.43 -8.89
CA LEU A 10 -2.07 -4.17 -9.19
C LEU A 10 -2.10 -3.21 -8.00
N ILE A 11 -3.27 -3.04 -7.37
CA ILE A 11 -3.43 -2.18 -6.18
C ILE A 11 -2.61 -2.76 -5.02
N GLY A 12 -2.69 -4.07 -4.76
CA GLY A 12 -1.98 -4.71 -3.66
C GLY A 12 -0.46 -4.63 -3.82
N ALA A 13 0.04 -4.85 -5.04
CA ALA A 13 1.47 -4.67 -5.34
C ALA A 13 1.91 -3.22 -5.15
N ALA A 14 1.07 -2.25 -5.50
CA ALA A 14 1.36 -0.84 -5.29
C ALA A 14 1.44 -0.45 -3.81
N VAL A 15 0.55 -1.02 -2.99
CA VAL A 15 0.58 -0.84 -1.53
C VAL A 15 1.79 -1.51 -0.90
N ALA A 16 2.14 -2.72 -1.35
CA ALA A 16 3.33 -3.43 -0.88
C ALA A 16 4.63 -2.69 -1.19
N LEU A 17 4.66 -2.01 -2.35
CA LEU A 17 5.80 -1.25 -2.84
C LEU A 17 5.72 0.24 -2.51
N ASP A 18 4.79 0.66 -1.64
CA ASP A 18 4.59 2.07 -1.32
C ASP A 18 5.82 2.62 -0.58
N PRO A 19 6.52 3.62 -1.14
CA PRO A 19 7.83 4.00 -0.64
C PRO A 19 7.80 4.69 0.72
N LEU A 20 6.69 5.31 1.10
CA LEU A 20 6.56 5.97 2.41
C LEU A 20 6.66 4.95 3.57
N PRO A 21 5.73 3.98 3.69
CA PRO A 21 5.81 2.95 4.71
C PRO A 21 7.03 2.03 4.54
N LEU A 22 7.46 1.71 3.31
CA LEU A 22 8.71 0.95 3.10
C LEU A 22 9.94 1.68 3.65
N THR A 23 10.05 2.99 3.43
CA THR A 23 11.18 3.77 3.96
C THR A 23 11.14 3.77 5.48
N ALA A 24 9.97 3.98 6.09
CA ALA A 24 9.85 3.91 7.55
C ALA A 24 10.22 2.53 8.10
N PHE A 25 9.81 1.45 7.43
CA PHE A 25 10.12 0.10 7.84
C PHE A 25 11.62 -0.22 7.72
N LEU A 26 12.26 0.20 6.61
CA LEU A 26 13.71 0.11 6.40
C LEU A 26 14.55 0.91 7.40
N VAL A 27 13.92 1.83 8.11
CA VAL A 27 14.51 2.61 9.19
C VAL A 27 14.33 1.92 10.54
N VAL A 28 13.14 1.37 10.79
CA VAL A 28 12.77 0.71 12.04
C VAL A 28 13.47 -0.64 12.19
N LEU A 29 13.49 -1.46 11.14
CA LEU A 29 13.98 -2.84 11.18
C LEU A 29 15.47 -2.99 11.52
N PRO A 30 16.40 -2.15 11.03
CA PRO A 30 17.81 -2.23 11.42
C PRO A 30 18.13 -1.54 12.77
N SER A 31 17.15 -0.90 13.42
CA SER A 31 17.38 -0.16 14.68
C SER A 31 17.64 -1.08 15.88
N ALA A 32 18.04 -0.50 17.02
CA ALA A 32 18.17 -1.24 18.26
C ALA A 32 16.85 -1.97 18.62
N ARG A 33 16.91 -3.30 18.84
CA ARG A 33 15.72 -4.17 19.02
C ARG A 33 14.77 -4.15 17.80
N GLY A 34 15.33 -3.97 16.61
CA GLY A 34 14.61 -3.75 15.36
C GLY A 34 13.57 -4.82 15.01
N ALA A 35 13.86 -6.11 15.21
CA ALA A 35 12.86 -7.18 14.98
C ALA A 35 11.60 -7.02 15.87
N ARG A 36 11.72 -6.58 17.13
CA ARG A 36 10.52 -6.34 17.96
C ARG A 36 9.72 -5.14 17.46
N LYS A 37 10.40 -4.08 17.01
CA LYS A 37 9.75 -2.88 16.47
C LYS A 37 9.15 -3.14 15.09
N GLY A 38 9.82 -3.95 14.27
CA GLY A 38 9.38 -4.40 12.96
C GLY A 38 8.12 -5.27 13.08
N ALA A 39 8.14 -6.29 13.93
CA ALA A 39 6.95 -7.07 14.28
C ALA A 39 5.80 -6.17 14.78
N ALA A 40 6.08 -5.19 15.65
CA ALA A 40 5.07 -4.25 16.13
C ALA A 40 4.49 -3.40 14.99
N PHE A 41 5.32 -2.92 14.07
CA PHE A 41 4.88 -2.20 12.86
C PHE A 41 4.01 -3.08 11.95
N VAL A 42 4.45 -4.31 11.67
CA VAL A 42 3.68 -5.28 10.86
C VAL A 42 2.34 -5.59 11.52
N LEU A 43 2.31 -5.77 12.84
CA LEU A 43 1.06 -5.96 13.58
C LEU A 43 0.13 -4.75 13.45
N GLY A 44 0.64 -3.53 13.64
CA GLY A 44 -0.14 -2.30 13.45
C GLY A 44 -0.73 -2.18 12.05
N TRP A 45 0.06 -2.52 11.04
CA TRP A 45 -0.34 -2.56 9.63
C TRP A 45 -1.43 -3.60 9.34
N LEU A 46 -1.28 -4.81 9.86
CA LEU A 46 -2.26 -5.89 9.66
C LEU A 46 -3.56 -5.61 10.40
N VAL A 47 -3.48 -5.07 11.63
CA VAL A 47 -4.65 -4.70 12.42
C VAL A 47 -5.47 -3.62 11.71
N SER A 48 -4.83 -2.59 11.15
CA SER A 48 -5.54 -1.54 10.43
C SER A 48 -6.17 -2.04 9.12
N LEU A 49 -5.50 -2.93 8.38
CA LEU A 49 -6.10 -3.62 7.23
C LEU A 49 -7.32 -4.47 7.65
N ALA A 50 -7.19 -5.24 8.73
CA ALA A 50 -8.29 -6.04 9.26
C ALA A 50 -9.49 -5.16 9.64
N ILE A 51 -9.26 -4.01 10.27
CA ILE A 51 -10.32 -3.03 10.58
C ILE A 51 -11.02 -2.56 9.31
N VAL A 52 -10.29 -2.22 8.23
CA VAL A 52 -10.89 -1.82 6.95
C VAL A 52 -11.74 -2.94 6.38
N VAL A 53 -11.24 -4.18 6.38
CA VAL A 53 -11.99 -5.35 5.90
C VAL A 53 -13.27 -5.52 6.71
N THR A 54 -13.19 -5.49 8.04
CA THR A 54 -14.34 -5.61 8.94
C THR A 54 -15.36 -4.50 8.69
N ILE A 55 -14.94 -3.24 8.64
CA ILE A 55 -15.83 -2.10 8.37
C ILE A 55 -16.50 -2.25 7.00
N THR A 56 -15.74 -2.63 5.98
CA THR A 56 -16.26 -2.80 4.61
C THR A 56 -17.32 -3.90 4.55
N VAL A 57 -17.07 -5.04 5.21
CA VAL A 57 -18.01 -6.18 5.26
C VAL A 57 -19.26 -5.83 6.08
N LEU A 58 -19.10 -5.14 7.23
CA LEU A 58 -20.23 -4.71 8.06
C LEU A 58 -21.08 -3.65 7.34
N ALA A 59 -20.46 -2.68 6.66
CA ALA A 59 -21.16 -1.63 5.93
C ALA A 59 -21.95 -2.18 4.73
N THR A 60 -21.48 -3.27 4.12
CA THR A 60 -22.20 -3.99 3.06
C THR A 60 -23.24 -4.97 3.61
N GLY A 61 -23.40 -5.06 4.94
CA GLY A 61 -24.45 -5.82 5.61
C GLY A 61 -24.42 -7.31 5.32
N ASN A 62 -23.26 -7.85 4.95
CA ASN A 62 -23.08 -9.23 4.44
C ASN A 62 -24.03 -9.60 3.27
N ASN A 63 -24.62 -8.58 2.63
CA ASN A 63 -25.60 -8.66 1.54
C ASN A 63 -25.02 -7.93 0.33
N PRO A 64 -24.08 -8.56 -0.40
CA PRO A 64 -23.56 -7.99 -1.63
C PRO A 64 -24.75 -7.69 -2.58
N PRO A 65 -24.75 -6.55 -3.30
CA PRO A 65 -25.83 -6.20 -4.21
C PRO A 65 -26.09 -7.33 -5.21
N LYS A 66 -27.35 -7.70 -5.46
CA LYS A 66 -27.71 -8.83 -6.32
C LYS A 66 -26.92 -8.80 -7.65
N PRO A 67 -26.31 -9.93 -8.07
CA PRO A 67 -25.50 -9.99 -9.28
C PRO A 67 -26.40 -9.99 -10.52
N ALA A 68 -26.80 -8.80 -11.01
CA ALA A 68 -27.54 -8.65 -12.28
C ALA A 68 -27.61 -7.22 -12.85
N THR A 69 -26.63 -6.35 -12.58
CA THR A 69 -26.61 -4.98 -13.16
C THR A 69 -25.18 -4.47 -13.25
N ALA A 70 -24.88 -3.77 -14.35
CA ALA A 70 -23.62 -3.09 -14.61
C ALA A 70 -23.12 -2.28 -13.38
N PRO A 71 -21.80 -2.10 -13.21
CA PRO A 71 -21.26 -1.24 -12.15
C PRO A 71 -21.94 0.14 -12.20
N SER A 72 -22.32 0.67 -11.04
CA SER A 72 -23.06 1.94 -11.00
C SER A 72 -22.18 3.06 -11.57
N LEU A 73 -22.79 4.02 -12.28
CA LEU A 73 -22.08 5.21 -12.78
C LEU A 73 -21.33 5.95 -11.67
N ALA A 74 -21.85 5.92 -10.44
CA ALA A 74 -21.20 6.48 -9.26
C ALA A 74 -19.88 5.75 -8.91
N ALA A 75 -19.86 4.42 -8.96
CA ALA A 75 -18.67 3.60 -8.75
C ALA A 75 -17.59 3.89 -9.80
N LEU A 76 -17.98 3.92 -11.08
CA LEU A 76 -17.08 4.26 -12.18
C LEU A 76 -16.53 5.69 -12.05
N ALA A 77 -17.36 6.65 -11.65
CA ALA A 77 -16.93 8.02 -11.39
C ALA A 77 -15.90 8.12 -10.26
N VAL A 78 -16.08 7.37 -9.16
CA VAL A 78 -15.12 7.31 -8.05
C VAL A 78 -13.77 6.76 -8.52
N LYS A 79 -13.76 5.67 -9.31
CA LYS A 79 -12.52 5.11 -9.89
C LYS A 79 -11.80 6.10 -10.80
N ILE A 80 -12.54 6.83 -11.64
CA ILE A 80 -11.96 7.90 -12.48
C ILE A 80 -11.33 8.99 -11.61
N VAL A 81 -12.04 9.46 -10.58
CA VAL A 81 -11.52 10.49 -9.66
C VAL A 81 -10.24 10.00 -8.96
N LEU A 82 -10.23 8.76 -8.46
CA LEU A 82 -9.04 8.14 -7.86
C LEU A 82 -7.89 8.06 -8.86
N GLY A 83 -8.15 7.63 -10.10
CA GLY A 83 -7.15 7.58 -11.16
C GLY A 83 -6.56 8.96 -11.47
N VAL A 84 -7.40 9.99 -11.56
CA VAL A 84 -6.97 11.38 -11.77
C VAL A 84 -6.11 11.89 -10.60
N ILE A 85 -6.47 11.57 -9.36
CA ILE A 85 -5.68 11.93 -8.17
C ILE A 85 -4.29 11.28 -8.24
N LEU A 86 -4.22 9.98 -8.57
CA LEU A 86 -2.95 9.27 -8.71
C LEU A 86 -2.07 9.90 -9.81
N VAL A 87 -2.64 10.19 -10.98
CA VAL A 87 -1.92 10.89 -12.07
C VAL A 87 -1.42 12.27 -11.62
N ARG A 88 -2.23 13.01 -10.86
CA ARG A 88 -1.82 14.32 -10.30
C ARG A 88 -0.66 14.19 -9.31
N ILE A 89 -0.66 13.17 -8.46
CA ILE A 89 0.45 12.88 -7.53
C ILE A 89 1.73 12.55 -8.30
N ALA A 90 1.63 11.74 -9.36
CA ALA A 90 2.75 11.44 -10.25
C ALA A 90 3.31 12.73 -10.87
N PHE A 91 2.44 13.58 -11.42
CA PHE A 91 2.83 14.86 -12.02
C PHE A 91 3.50 15.81 -11.02
N LYS A 92 3.01 15.85 -9.78
CA LYS A 92 3.64 16.64 -8.70
C LYS A 92 5.06 16.16 -8.41
N HIS A 93 5.29 14.84 -8.38
CA HIS A 93 6.62 14.27 -8.19
C HIS A 93 7.54 14.52 -9.39
N ILE A 94 7.03 14.41 -10.62
CA ILE A 94 7.77 14.78 -11.84
C ILE A 94 8.25 16.24 -11.75
N ARG A 95 7.36 17.17 -11.37
CA ARG A 95 7.69 18.59 -11.22
C ARG A 95 8.65 18.87 -10.07
N ALA A 96 8.57 18.10 -8.98
CA ALA A 96 9.46 18.25 -7.83
C ALA A 96 10.90 17.79 -8.10
N ARG A 97 11.14 16.93 -9.11
CA ARG A 97 12.49 16.46 -9.49
C ARG A 97 13.42 17.57 -9.96
N GLY A 98 12.89 18.66 -10.50
CA GLY A 98 13.70 19.80 -10.97
C GLY A 98 14.27 20.67 -9.85
N ARG A 99 13.92 20.39 -8.58
CA ARG A 99 14.42 21.17 -7.45
C ARG A 99 15.72 20.56 -6.91
N PRO A 100 16.79 21.36 -6.74
CA PRO A 100 18.01 20.88 -6.10
C PRO A 100 17.68 20.32 -4.73
N LYS A 101 17.96 19.03 -4.51
CA LYS A 101 17.85 18.43 -3.19
C LYS A 101 19.08 18.86 -2.38
N PRO A 102 18.91 19.50 -1.21
CA PRO A 102 20.05 19.88 -0.38
C PRO A 102 20.86 18.64 0.00
N PRO A 103 22.19 18.76 0.17
CA PRO A 103 23.05 17.63 0.54
C PRO A 103 22.53 16.97 1.82
N LYS A 104 22.26 15.66 1.73
CA LYS A 104 21.74 14.85 2.85
C LYS A 104 22.81 14.75 3.93
N LYS A 105 22.72 15.59 4.96
CA LYS A 105 23.44 15.40 6.22
C LYS A 105 23.03 14.05 6.83
N PRO A 106 23.93 13.35 7.57
CA PRO A 106 23.57 12.14 8.28
C PRO A 106 22.30 12.39 9.11
N PRO A 107 21.25 11.58 8.94
CA PRO A 107 19.94 11.93 9.44
C PRO A 107 19.89 11.84 10.97
N ARG A 108 19.59 12.96 11.62
CA ARG A 108 19.37 13.05 13.07
C ARG A 108 18.27 12.09 13.59
N TRP A 109 17.40 11.58 12.72
CA TRP A 109 16.33 10.68 13.09
C TRP A 109 16.80 9.26 13.46
N GLN A 110 18.02 8.83 13.09
CA GLN A 110 18.49 7.47 13.44
C GLN A 110 18.55 7.25 14.95
N ALA A 111 19.10 8.20 15.70
CA ALA A 111 19.13 8.14 17.17
C ALA A 111 17.73 8.17 17.80
N GLN A 112 16.77 8.83 17.16
CA GLN A 112 15.37 8.86 17.62
C GLN A 112 14.67 7.52 17.39
N VAL A 113 14.99 6.84 16.29
CA VAL A 113 14.42 5.52 15.98
C VAL A 113 15.02 4.44 16.87
N ASP A 114 16.29 4.54 17.23
CA ASP A 114 16.93 3.62 18.17
C ASP A 114 16.29 3.68 19.57
N SER A 115 15.96 4.88 20.04
CA SER A 115 15.29 5.13 21.34
C SER A 115 13.76 4.95 21.31
N MET A 116 13.17 4.77 20.12
CA MET A 116 11.73 4.60 19.93
C MET A 116 11.20 3.31 20.59
N SER A 117 10.00 3.37 21.17
CA SER A 117 9.33 2.19 21.72
C SER A 117 8.65 1.35 20.62
N PRO A 118 8.52 0.02 20.79
CA PRO A 118 7.75 -0.81 19.85
C PRO A 118 6.28 -0.38 19.70
N TRP A 119 5.68 0.18 20.76
CA TRP A 119 4.33 0.74 20.72
C TRP A 119 4.20 1.91 19.75
N PHE A 120 5.22 2.76 19.68
CA PHE A 120 5.25 3.82 18.69
C PHE A 120 5.34 3.25 17.26
N ALA A 121 6.14 2.21 17.04
CA ALA A 121 6.22 1.54 15.74
C ALA A 121 4.88 0.90 15.32
N LEU A 122 4.14 0.33 16.27
CA LEU A 122 2.79 -0.19 16.05
C LEU A 122 1.81 0.92 15.62
N ALA A 123 1.83 2.07 16.30
CA ALA A 123 0.98 3.20 15.97
C ALA A 123 1.42 3.91 14.67
N LEU A 124 2.70 3.86 14.33
CA LEU A 124 3.25 4.51 13.14
C LEU A 124 2.75 3.86 11.84
N ALA A 125 2.62 2.52 11.82
CA ALA A 125 2.20 1.77 10.64
C ALA A 125 0.88 2.27 9.99
N PRO A 126 -0.25 2.39 10.72
CA PRO A 126 -1.49 2.89 10.12
C PRO A 126 -1.41 4.37 9.69
N THR A 127 -0.56 5.18 10.29
CA THR A 127 -0.41 6.59 9.88
C THR A 127 0.29 6.74 8.53
N LEU A 128 1.07 5.73 8.13
CA LEU A 128 1.82 5.70 6.88
C LEU A 128 1.15 4.86 5.80
N GLN A 129 -0.03 4.29 6.07
CA GLN A 129 -0.74 3.51 5.07
C GLN A 129 -1.17 4.38 3.89
N PRO A 130 -1.06 3.87 2.65
CA PRO A 130 -1.64 4.50 1.48
C PRO A 130 -3.16 4.30 1.47
N TRP A 131 -3.88 5.01 2.35
CA TRP A 131 -5.32 4.87 2.58
C TRP A 131 -6.15 5.00 1.30
N VAL A 132 -5.68 5.80 0.34
CA VAL A 132 -6.30 5.94 -0.99
C VAL A 132 -6.31 4.61 -1.76
N LEU A 133 -5.18 3.89 -1.79
CA LEU A 133 -5.06 2.61 -2.47
C LEU A 133 -5.81 1.51 -1.71
N ILE A 134 -5.78 1.55 -0.38
CA ILE A 134 -6.55 0.62 0.47
C ILE A 134 -8.06 0.78 0.26
N GLY A 135 -8.54 2.03 0.23
CA GLY A 135 -9.92 2.34 -0.11
C GLY A 135 -10.28 1.89 -1.53
N ALA A 136 -9.37 2.08 -2.50
CA ALA A 136 -9.59 1.62 -3.87
C ALA A 136 -9.73 0.10 -3.96
N GLY A 137 -8.86 -0.66 -3.29
CA GLY A 137 -8.96 -2.13 -3.23
C GLY A 137 -10.27 -2.60 -2.59
N ALA A 138 -10.66 -1.98 -1.48
CA ALA A 138 -11.93 -2.25 -0.81
C ALA A 138 -13.13 -1.96 -1.73
N ALA A 139 -13.14 -0.79 -2.39
CA ALA A 139 -14.18 -0.41 -3.34
C ALA A 139 -14.28 -1.40 -4.51
N THR A 140 -13.16 -1.83 -5.09
CA THR A 140 -13.13 -2.83 -6.16
C THR A 140 -13.79 -4.14 -5.74
N VAL A 141 -13.58 -4.61 -4.50
CA VAL A 141 -14.25 -5.84 -4.01
C VAL A 141 -15.76 -5.64 -3.82
N VAL A 142 -16.17 -4.50 -3.25
CA VAL A 142 -17.59 -4.19 -3.02
C VAL A 142 -18.34 -4.06 -4.36
N GLU A 143 -17.74 -3.42 -5.35
CA GLU A 143 -18.31 -3.26 -6.69
C GLU A 143 -18.39 -4.56 -7.46
N ALA A 144 -17.48 -5.51 -7.21
CA ALA A 144 -17.47 -6.80 -7.89
C ALA A 144 -18.70 -7.67 -7.55
N LYS A 145 -19.53 -7.26 -6.58
CA LYS A 145 -20.77 -7.96 -6.17
C LYS A 145 -20.55 -9.46 -5.94
N LEU A 146 -19.38 -9.81 -5.41
CA LEU A 146 -19.01 -11.19 -5.10
C LEU A 146 -19.88 -11.72 -3.96
N SER A 147 -19.99 -13.05 -3.83
CA SER A 147 -20.58 -13.63 -2.63
C SER A 147 -19.79 -13.23 -1.37
N SER A 148 -20.44 -13.23 -0.19
CA SER A 148 -19.81 -12.71 1.03
C SER A 148 -18.50 -13.40 1.42
N TRP A 149 -18.40 -14.71 1.15
CA TRP A 149 -17.18 -15.50 1.33
C TRP A 149 -16.07 -15.11 0.33
N GLU A 150 -16.41 -14.93 -0.95
CA GLU A 150 -15.45 -14.52 -1.98
C GLU A 150 -14.93 -13.11 -1.74
N SER A 151 -15.76 -12.18 -1.26
CA SER A 151 -15.32 -10.84 -0.83
C SER A 151 -14.31 -10.91 0.30
N PHE A 152 -14.57 -11.78 1.30
CA PHE A 152 -13.65 -11.98 2.42
C PHE A 152 -12.31 -12.56 1.94
N LEU A 153 -12.34 -13.57 1.08
CA LEU A 153 -11.13 -14.13 0.47
C LEU A 153 -10.37 -13.10 -0.37
N ALA A 154 -11.06 -12.34 -1.22
CA ALA A 154 -10.44 -11.35 -2.09
C ALA A 154 -9.76 -10.23 -1.29
N LEU A 155 -10.45 -9.71 -0.26
CA LEU A 155 -9.87 -8.73 0.66
C LEU A 155 -8.71 -9.32 1.47
N GLY A 156 -8.82 -10.57 1.93
CA GLY A 156 -7.76 -11.27 2.64
C GLY A 156 -6.50 -11.42 1.78
N LEU A 157 -6.64 -11.92 0.55
CA LEU A 157 -5.53 -12.07 -0.40
C LEU A 157 -4.93 -10.71 -0.78
N TYR A 158 -5.77 -9.69 -0.98
CA TYR A 158 -5.33 -8.31 -1.18
C TYR A 158 -4.48 -7.82 0.01
N CYS A 159 -4.91 -8.06 1.25
CA CYS A 159 -4.16 -7.66 2.45
C CYS A 159 -2.84 -8.43 2.59
N VAL A 160 -2.82 -9.73 2.27
CA VAL A 160 -1.60 -10.54 2.25
C VAL A 160 -0.62 -10.00 1.22
N LEU A 161 -1.09 -9.70 0.01
CA LEU A 161 -0.26 -9.12 -1.05
C LEU A 161 0.28 -7.75 -0.63
N ALA A 162 -0.58 -6.87 -0.14
CA ALA A 162 -0.24 -5.54 0.36
C ALA A 162 0.78 -5.56 1.52
N SER A 163 0.81 -6.66 2.30
CA SER A 163 1.72 -6.83 3.44
C SER A 163 2.99 -7.61 3.11
N SER A 164 3.09 -8.17 1.90
CA SER A 164 4.11 -9.16 1.52
C SER A 164 5.53 -8.63 1.66
N SER A 165 5.81 -7.39 1.25
CA SER A 165 7.15 -6.80 1.34
C SER A 165 7.62 -6.65 2.79
N TYR A 166 6.73 -6.21 3.69
CA TYR A 166 7.05 -6.06 5.12
C TYR A 166 7.27 -7.42 5.78
N LEU A 167 6.39 -8.38 5.49
CA LEU A 167 6.51 -9.75 6.01
C LEU A 167 7.80 -10.41 5.53
N ALA A 168 8.14 -10.29 4.24
CA ALA A 168 9.37 -10.84 3.69
C ALA A 168 10.62 -10.24 4.35
N MET A 169 10.65 -8.91 4.53
CA MET A 169 11.76 -8.22 5.20
C MET A 169 11.87 -8.62 6.68
N GLU A 170 10.76 -8.65 7.41
CA GLU A 170 10.71 -9.03 8.82
C GLU A 170 11.19 -10.48 9.03
N ILE A 171 10.63 -11.41 8.27
CA ILE A 171 11.00 -12.83 8.33
C ILE A 171 12.48 -13.00 8.00
N TYR A 172 12.98 -12.34 6.96
CA TYR A 172 14.39 -12.41 6.60
C TYR A 172 15.30 -11.84 7.68
N ALA A 173 14.91 -10.75 8.35
CA ALA A 173 15.67 -10.18 9.46
C ALA A 173 15.68 -11.08 10.71
N ILE A 174 14.61 -11.84 10.94
CA ILE A 174 14.55 -12.82 12.05
C ILE A 174 15.41 -14.06 11.74
N VAL A 175 15.33 -14.57 10.50
CA VAL A 175 16.04 -15.80 10.10
C VAL A 175 17.53 -15.56 9.85
N ARG A 176 17.90 -14.41 9.28
CA ARG A 176 19.29 -14.05 8.92
C ARG A 176 19.65 -12.63 9.36
N PRO A 177 19.79 -12.39 10.68
CA PRO A 177 19.97 -11.05 11.22
C PRO A 177 21.22 -10.32 10.70
N ASP A 178 22.34 -11.01 10.49
CA ASP A 178 23.58 -10.35 10.03
C ASP A 178 23.57 -10.02 8.53
N GLU A 179 23.09 -10.93 7.69
CA GLU A 179 22.90 -10.68 6.24
C GLU A 179 21.84 -9.61 5.99
N SER A 180 20.78 -9.58 6.82
CA SER A 180 19.69 -8.63 6.67
C SER A 180 20.15 -7.18 6.78
N LYS A 181 21.13 -6.87 7.63
CA LYS A 181 21.64 -5.49 7.79
C LYS A 181 22.24 -4.96 6.49
N ALA A 182 23.02 -5.79 5.79
CA ALA A 182 23.62 -5.43 4.52
C ALA A 182 22.54 -5.27 3.42
N LEU A 183 21.59 -6.20 3.37
CA LEU A 183 20.48 -6.13 2.41
C LEU A 183 19.60 -4.89 2.64
N LEU A 184 19.21 -4.61 3.88
CA LEU A 184 18.38 -3.46 4.25
C LEU A 184 19.09 -2.14 3.95
N ALA A 185 20.41 -2.06 4.16
CA ALA A 185 21.22 -0.90 3.78
C ALA A 185 21.27 -0.70 2.25
N ALA A 186 21.41 -1.78 1.48
CA ALA A 186 21.38 -1.74 0.03
C ALA A 186 19.99 -1.32 -0.50
N CYS A 187 18.91 -1.90 0.05
CA CYS A 187 17.53 -1.54 -0.29
C CYS A 187 17.24 -0.07 0.00
N ARG A 188 17.68 0.43 1.17
CA ARG A 188 17.52 1.84 1.54
C ARG A 188 18.25 2.78 0.58
N THR A 189 19.48 2.43 0.19
CA THR A 189 20.26 3.22 -0.78
C THR A 189 19.60 3.23 -2.15
N TRP A 190 19.10 2.08 -2.61
CA TRP A 190 18.38 1.95 -3.87
C TRP A 190 17.07 2.75 -3.87
N LEU A 191 16.29 2.66 -2.80
CA LEU A 191 15.07 3.45 -2.64
C LEU A 191 15.38 4.94 -2.63
N ASP A 192 16.36 5.39 -1.85
CA ASP A 192 16.74 6.80 -1.81
C ASP A 192 17.13 7.36 -3.20
N ALA A 193 17.76 6.53 -4.05
CA ALA A 193 18.14 6.91 -5.41
C ALA A 193 16.96 6.88 -6.40
N ARG A 194 15.99 5.97 -6.22
CA ARG A 194 14.91 5.70 -7.20
C ARG A 194 13.50 5.95 -6.69
N MET A 195 13.33 6.50 -5.48
CA MET A 195 12.02 6.70 -4.84
C MET A 195 11.05 7.45 -5.75
N ASP A 196 11.52 8.56 -6.33
CA ASP A 196 10.71 9.35 -7.24
C ASP A 196 10.31 8.55 -8.49
N GLN A 197 11.12 7.57 -8.95
CA GLN A 197 10.79 6.77 -10.15
C GLN A 197 9.70 5.76 -9.83
N VAL A 198 9.81 5.11 -8.67
CA VAL A 198 8.84 4.12 -8.19
C VAL A 198 7.46 4.75 -7.97
N ILE A 199 7.39 5.91 -7.30
CA ILE A 199 6.13 6.63 -7.08
C ILE A 199 5.47 7.02 -8.40
N ILE A 200 6.25 7.60 -9.32
CA ILE A 200 5.73 8.06 -10.61
C ILE A 200 5.20 6.86 -11.42
N ALA A 201 5.98 5.79 -11.53
CA ALA A 201 5.59 4.61 -12.29
C ALA A 201 4.33 3.95 -11.72
N GLY A 202 4.28 3.71 -10.41
CA GLY A 202 3.12 3.09 -9.75
C GLY A 202 1.85 3.93 -9.90
N CYS A 203 1.94 5.24 -9.63
CA CYS A 203 0.80 6.15 -9.76
C CYS A 203 0.30 6.25 -11.22
N LEU A 204 1.20 6.25 -12.21
CA LEU A 204 0.82 6.31 -13.62
C LEU A 204 0.16 5.01 -14.08
N ILE A 205 0.76 3.85 -13.79
CA ILE A 205 0.24 2.54 -14.21
C ILE A 205 -1.17 2.35 -13.65
N ILE A 206 -1.37 2.58 -12.35
CA ILE A 206 -2.66 2.36 -11.68
C ILE A 206 -3.66 3.44 -12.07
N GLY A 207 -3.22 4.70 -12.11
CA GLY A 207 -4.09 5.83 -12.44
C GLY A 207 -4.65 5.72 -13.86
N LEU A 208 -3.79 5.42 -14.85
CA LEU A 208 -4.21 5.21 -16.23
C LEU A 208 -5.08 3.96 -16.37
N TRP A 209 -4.78 2.89 -15.65
CA TRP A 209 -5.60 1.68 -15.64
C TRP A 209 -7.02 1.95 -15.13
N PHE A 210 -7.17 2.65 -14.00
CA PHE A 210 -8.48 3.01 -13.45
C PHE A 210 -9.30 3.87 -14.41
N ILE A 211 -8.66 4.84 -15.06
CA ILE A 211 -9.32 5.70 -16.05
C ILE A 211 -9.75 4.86 -17.26
N GLY A 212 -8.83 4.08 -17.83
CA GLY A 212 -9.09 3.27 -19.02
C GLY A 212 -10.18 2.22 -18.80
N ASN A 213 -10.10 1.46 -17.70
CA ASN A 213 -11.09 0.43 -17.38
C ASN A 213 -12.48 1.03 -17.12
N SER A 214 -12.54 2.17 -16.42
CA SER A 214 -13.82 2.83 -16.14
C SER A 214 -14.46 3.40 -17.40
N LEU A 215 -13.67 4.01 -18.30
CA LEU A 215 -14.17 4.51 -19.59
C LEU A 215 -14.66 3.36 -20.47
N TYR A 216 -13.91 2.25 -20.54
CA TYR A 216 -14.33 1.07 -21.29
C TYR A 216 -15.70 0.56 -20.82
N LEU A 217 -15.91 0.46 -19.50
CA LEU A 217 -17.18 0.01 -18.91
C LEU A 217 -18.34 1.01 -19.08
N ILE A 218 -18.07 2.30 -19.34
CA ILE A 218 -19.12 3.29 -19.65
C ILE A 218 -19.58 3.18 -21.10
N PHE A 219 -18.67 2.83 -22.01
CA PHE A 219 -18.92 2.82 -23.46
C PHE A 219 -19.20 1.42 -24.05
N SER A 220 -19.13 0.34 -23.26
CA SER A 220 -19.53 -1.02 -23.65
C SER A 220 -20.96 -1.34 -23.20
#